data_AF-A0A9E4VCB9-F1
#
_entry.id   AF-A0A9E4VCB9-F1
#
_cell.length_a   1.000
_cell.length_b   1.000
_cell.length_c   1.000
_cell.angle_alpha   90.00
_cell.angle_beta   90.00
_cell.angle_gamma   90.00
#
_symmetry.space_group_name_H-M   'P 1'
#
loop_
_entity.id
_entity.type
_entity.pdbx_description
1 polymer ?
#
loop_
_entity_poly.entity_id
_entity_poly.type
_entity_poly.pdbx_seq_one_letter_code
_entity_poly.pdbx_strand_id
1 'polypeptide(L)'
;MKISQISEYSLPAEGGLPPLQAMIYEELCRRPDEVFEYQGEELLRLFPRMKRSALNWSLWLLAKSGHIAKMRVRVSGRLTTVYGTQEAVDALKERMSMPREAALPTGAA
;
A
#
# COMPACT_ATOMS: atom_id res chain seq x y z
N MET A 1 -14.05 -11.05 -23.52
CA MET A 1 -12.62 -10.73 -23.26
C MET A 1 -12.06 -11.77 -22.31
N LYS A 2 -11.02 -12.51 -22.73
CA LYS A 2 -10.39 -13.54 -21.90
C LYS A 2 -9.24 -12.87 -21.15
N ILE A 3 -9.30 -12.86 -19.81
CA ILE A 3 -8.20 -12.36 -18.98
C ILE A 3 -7.09 -13.41 -19.09
N SER A 4 -6.16 -13.18 -20.02
CA SER A 4 -4.99 -14.03 -20.18
C SER A 4 -4.10 -13.85 -18.97
N GLN A 5 -4.05 -14.88 -18.14
CA GLN A 5 -2.93 -15.29 -17.29
C GLN A 5 -2.16 -14.14 -16.61
N ILE A 6 -2.50 -13.90 -15.35
CA ILE A 6 -1.57 -13.27 -14.42
C ILE A 6 -0.39 -14.24 -14.33
N SER A 7 0.71 -13.89 -15.01
CA SER A 7 1.97 -14.62 -14.96
C SER A 7 2.32 -14.88 -13.50
N GLU A 8 2.43 -16.16 -13.15
CA GLU A 8 3.10 -16.62 -11.93
C GLU A 8 4.56 -16.16 -12.06
N TYR A 9 4.82 -14.91 -11.69
CA TYR A 9 6.17 -14.39 -11.60
C TYR A 9 6.77 -15.09 -10.40
N SER A 10 7.61 -16.09 -10.69
CA SER A 10 8.45 -16.76 -9.74
C SER A 10 9.14 -15.70 -8.88
N LEU A 11 8.79 -15.68 -7.60
CA LEU A 11 9.57 -14.97 -6.58
C LEU A 11 11.04 -15.37 -6.75
N PRO A 12 12.01 -14.47 -6.53
CA PRO A 12 13.40 -14.89 -6.36
C PRO A 12 13.40 -16.02 -5.32
N ALA A 13 14.15 -17.10 -5.60
CA ALA A 13 14.12 -18.37 -4.90
C ALA A 13 14.52 -18.32 -3.39
N GLU A 14 14.59 -17.13 -2.80
CA GLU A 14 14.89 -16.85 -1.40
C GLU A 14 14.00 -15.71 -0.86
N GLY A 15 12.67 -15.89 -0.84
CA GLY A 15 11.74 -15.12 0.01
C GLY A 15 11.66 -13.59 -0.14
N GLY A 16 12.36 -12.99 -1.11
CA GLY A 16 12.46 -11.54 -1.26
C GLY A 16 11.34 -10.92 -2.10
N LEU A 17 11.05 -9.65 -1.82
CA LEU A 17 10.20 -8.82 -2.68
C LEU A 17 10.82 -8.70 -4.09
N PRO A 18 10.01 -8.72 -5.16
CA PRO A 18 10.47 -8.33 -6.50
C PRO A 18 11.15 -6.96 -6.46
N PRO A 19 12.20 -6.69 -7.27
CA PRO A 19 13.02 -5.48 -7.15
C PRO A 19 12.22 -4.17 -7.12
N LEU A 20 11.18 -4.07 -7.96
CA LEU A 20 10.29 -2.90 -7.98
C LEU A 20 9.54 -2.71 -6.67
N GLN A 21 9.04 -3.80 -6.09
CA GLN A 21 8.31 -3.78 -4.82
C GLN A 21 9.25 -3.50 -3.65
N ALA A 22 10.47 -4.06 -3.68
CA ALA A 22 11.51 -3.76 -2.69
C ALA A 22 11.85 -2.26 -2.69
N MET A 23 12.07 -1.66 -3.87
CA MET A 23 12.32 -0.22 -4.00
C MET A 23 11.17 0.63 -3.44
N ILE A 24 9.92 0.27 -3.74
CA ILE A 24 8.75 1.00 -3.21
C ILE A 24 8.67 0.85 -1.69
N TYR A 25 8.86 -0.37 -1.18
CA TYR A 25 8.83 -0.65 0.25
C TYR A 25 9.90 0.14 1.01
N GLU A 26 11.16 0.11 0.54
CA GLU A 26 12.25 0.89 1.12
C GLU A 26 11.94 2.39 1.14
N GLU A 27 11.35 2.92 0.07
CA GLU A 27 11.02 4.34 -0.02
C GLU A 27 9.92 4.75 0.97
N LEU A 28 8.96 3.85 1.24
CA LEU A 28 7.97 4.03 2.30
C LEU A 28 8.62 3.93 3.69
N CYS A 29 9.51 2.97 3.91
CA CYS A 29 10.25 2.84 5.17
C CYS A 29 11.16 4.04 5.49
N ARG A 30 11.67 4.75 4.47
CA ARG A 30 12.39 6.02 4.66
C ARG A 30 11.51 7.17 5.16
N ARG A 31 10.18 7.03 5.07
CA ARG A 31 9.18 8.04 5.49
C ARG A 31 8.12 7.40 6.39
N PRO A 32 8.54 6.97 7.60
CA PRO A 32 7.67 6.20 8.49
C PRO A 32 6.50 6.99 9.08
N ASP A 33 6.44 8.31 8.81
CA ASP A 33 5.41 9.24 9.26
C ASP A 33 4.53 9.78 8.12
N GLU A 34 4.79 9.38 6.87
CA GLU A 34 4.04 9.81 5.69
C GLU A 34 3.14 8.70 5.13
N VAL A 35 2.00 9.11 4.58
CA VAL A 35 1.12 8.24 3.79
C VAL A 35 0.92 8.83 2.40
N PHE A 36 0.72 7.97 1.41
CA PHE A 36 0.58 8.34 0.01
C PHE A 36 -0.78 7.92 -0.53
N GLU A 37 -1.43 8.81 -1.27
CA GLU A 37 -2.71 8.53 -1.89
C GLU A 37 -2.61 7.49 -3.02
N TYR A 38 -3.63 6.64 -3.09
CA TYR A 38 -3.88 5.81 -4.27
C TYR A 38 -4.10 6.69 -5.50
N GLN A 39 -3.35 6.43 -6.57
CA GLN A 39 -3.28 7.30 -7.76
C GLN A 39 -2.68 8.69 -7.52
N GLY A 40 -2.09 8.95 -6.35
CA GLY A 40 -1.39 10.19 -6.05
C GLY A 40 -0.13 10.36 -6.91
N GLU A 41 0.20 11.62 -7.21
CA GLU A 41 1.41 11.97 -7.98
C GLU A 41 2.67 11.99 -7.10
N GLU A 42 2.54 12.16 -5.79
CA GLU A 42 3.68 12.36 -4.88
C GLU A 42 4.65 11.19 -4.92
N LEU A 43 4.15 9.98 -4.67
CA LEU A 43 4.97 8.76 -4.73
C LEU A 43 5.44 8.47 -6.17
N LEU A 44 4.65 8.82 -7.19
CA LEU A 44 5.03 8.62 -8.58
C LEU A 44 6.24 9.48 -8.99
N ARG A 45 6.35 10.71 -8.46
CA ARG A 45 7.50 11.60 -8.72
C ARG A 45 8.82 11.04 -8.20
N LEU A 46 8.79 10.20 -7.16
CA LEU A 46 9.97 9.51 -6.63
C LEU A 46 10.46 8.40 -7.58
N PHE A 47 9.61 7.95 -8.50
CA PHE A 47 9.92 6.92 -9.49
C PHE A 47 9.66 7.40 -10.92
N PRO A 48 10.51 8.31 -11.45
CA PRO A 48 10.23 9.07 -12.68
C PRO A 48 10.04 8.23 -13.96
N ARG A 49 10.46 6.95 -13.96
CA ARG A 49 10.26 6.02 -15.08
C ARG A 49 9.15 5.00 -14.84
N MET A 50 8.47 5.04 -13.70
CA MET A 50 7.44 4.08 -13.33
C MET A 50 6.09 4.50 -13.89
N LYS A 51 5.36 3.54 -14.47
CA LYS A 51 3.95 3.75 -14.84
C LYS A 51 3.08 3.71 -13.59
N ARG A 52 2.09 4.60 -13.51
CA ARG A 52 1.11 4.64 -12.39
C ARG A 52 0.43 3.30 -12.13
N SER A 53 0.07 2.56 -13.19
CA SER A 53 -0.54 1.23 -13.04
C SER A 53 0.38 0.24 -12.33
N ALA A 54 1.68 0.27 -12.62
CA ALA A 54 2.67 -0.57 -11.98
C ALA A 54 2.87 -0.19 -10.51
N LEU A 55 2.89 1.11 -10.20
CA LEU A 55 2.94 1.62 -8.82
C LEU A 55 1.73 1.13 -8.02
N ASN A 56 0.53 1.35 -8.55
CA ASN A 56 -0.72 0.97 -7.89
C ASN A 56 -0.81 -0.54 -7.64
N TRP A 57 -0.41 -1.35 -8.62
CA TRP A 57 -0.36 -2.80 -8.45
C TRP A 57 0.63 -3.23 -7.38
N SER A 58 1.80 -2.60 -7.36
CA SER A 58 2.84 -2.89 -6.37
C SER A 58 2.39 -2.51 -4.96
N LEU A 59 1.78 -1.33 -4.77
CA LEU A 59 1.19 -0.91 -3.50
C LEU A 59 0.10 -1.87 -3.02
N TRP A 60 -0.79 -2.27 -3.94
CA TRP A 60 -1.83 -3.25 -3.61
C TRP A 60 -1.22 -4.58 -3.17
N LEU A 61 -0.21 -5.09 -3.89
CA LEU A 61 0.39 -6.38 -3.58
C LEU A 61 1.18 -6.33 -2.28
N LEU A 62 1.97 -5.28 -2.05
CA LEU A 62 2.69 -5.03 -0.79
C LEU A 62 1.74 -4.96 0.41
N ALA A 63 0.59 -4.30 0.25
CA ALA A 63 -0.42 -4.24 1.31
C ALA A 63 -1.09 -5.61 1.52
N LYS A 64 -1.38 -6.33 0.44
CA LYS A 64 -1.98 -7.67 0.50
C LYS A 64 -1.03 -8.68 1.16
N SER A 65 0.28 -8.55 0.96
CA SER A 65 1.30 -9.41 1.57
C SER A 65 1.76 -8.94 2.95
N GLY A 66 1.16 -7.89 3.51
CA GLY A 66 1.44 -7.42 4.88
C GLY A 66 2.74 -6.64 5.05
N HIS A 67 3.39 -6.22 3.96
CA HIS A 67 4.61 -5.41 4.04
C HIS A 67 4.31 -3.94 4.38
N ILE A 68 3.17 -3.43 3.91
CA ILE A 68 2.73 -2.05 4.16
C ILE A 68 1.27 -2.03 4.62
N ALA A 69 0.86 -0.93 5.24
CA ALA A 69 -0.52 -0.73 5.64
C ALA A 69 -1.28 0.11 4.61
N LYS A 70 -2.61 -0.01 4.65
CA LYS A 70 -3.53 0.84 3.90
C LYS A 70 -4.70 1.27 4.76
N MET A 71 -5.23 2.46 4.50
CA MET A 71 -6.43 2.97 5.17
C MET A 71 -7.28 3.77 4.20
N ARG A 72 -8.60 3.84 4.44
CA ARG A 72 -9.48 4.79 3.75
C ARG A 72 -9.67 6.03 4.60
N VAL A 73 -9.40 7.20 4.03
CA VAL A 73 -9.53 8.50 4.68
C VAL A 73 -10.32 9.45 3.80
N ARG A 74 -11.01 10.42 4.41
CA ARG A 74 -11.62 11.52 3.68
C ARG A 74 -10.62 12.67 3.56
N VAL A 75 -10.15 12.93 2.34
CA VAL A 75 -9.34 14.10 2.01
C VAL A 75 -10.20 15.04 1.18
N SER A 76 -10.37 16.28 1.65
CA SER A 76 -11.19 17.29 0.96
C SER A 76 -12.61 16.81 0.61
N GLY A 77 -13.24 16.06 1.53
CA GLY A 77 -14.58 15.48 1.36
C GLY A 77 -14.65 14.22 0.48
N ARG A 78 -13.55 13.83 -0.18
CA ARG A 78 -13.47 12.63 -1.00
C ARG A 78 -12.86 11.47 -0.23
N LEU A 79 -13.53 10.32 -0.24
CA LEU A 79 -13.00 9.10 0.36
C LEU A 79 -11.91 8.49 -0.54
N THR A 80 -10.66 8.55 -0.11
CA THR A 80 -9.48 8.03 -0.82
C THR A 80 -8.83 6.90 -0.02
N THR A 81 -8.06 6.05 -0.70
CA THR A 81 -7.21 5.04 -0.04
C THR A 81 -5.81 5.59 0.05
N VAL A 82 -5.16 5.47 1.19
CA VAL A 82 -3.76 5.84 1.41
C VAL A 82 -2.95 4.60 1.78
N TYR A 83 -1.67 4.61 1.42
CA TYR A 83 -0.68 3.57 1.72
C TYR A 83 0.50 4.17 2.46
N GLY A 84 1.06 3.44 3.41
CA GLY A 84 2.25 3.85 4.15
C GLY A 84 2.80 2.69 4.96
N THR A 85 3.84 2.93 5.75
CA THR A 85 4.25 1.95 6.76
C THR A 85 3.13 1.71 7.77
N GLN A 86 3.24 0.64 8.56
CA GLN A 86 2.27 0.36 9.60
C GLN A 86 2.21 1.52 10.61
N GLU A 87 3.38 2.05 10.97
CA GLU A 87 3.55 3.19 11.87
C GLU A 87 2.88 4.45 11.31
N ALA A 88 3.08 4.76 10.03
CA ALA A 88 2.50 5.94 9.40
C ALA A 88 0.97 5.90 9.41
N VAL A 89 0.41 4.74 9.07
CA VAL A 89 -1.04 4.54 9.04
C VAL A 89 -1.63 4.57 10.45
N ASP A 90 -0.97 4.00 11.44
CA ASP A 90 -1.46 4.02 12.82
C ASP A 90 -1.38 5.43 13.43
N ALA A 91 -0.29 6.16 13.20
CA ALA A 91 -0.18 7.57 13.58
C ALA A 91 -1.29 8.43 12.93
N LEU A 92 -1.66 8.12 11.67
CA LEU A 92 -2.75 8.80 10.99
C LEU A 92 -4.11 8.48 11.61
N LYS A 93 -4.36 7.22 11.99
CA LYS A 93 -5.60 6.82 12.70
C LYS A 93 -5.76 7.58 14.02
N GLU A 94 -4.68 7.64 14.80
CA GLU A 94 -4.64 8.35 16.09
C GLU A 94 -4.97 9.83 15.92
N ARG A 95 -4.33 10.50 14.96
CA ARG A 95 -4.58 11.92 14.64
C ARG A 95 -6.02 12.18 14.19
N MET A 96 -6.61 11.24 13.44
CA MET A 96 -8.00 11.35 12.99
C MET A 96 -9.02 10.97 14.08
N SER A 97 -8.57 10.62 15.31
CA SER A 97 -9.42 10.09 16.38
C SER A 97 -10.31 8.93 15.92
N MET A 98 -9.82 8.16 14.94
CA MET A 98 -10.51 6.96 14.51
C MET A 98 -10.22 5.86 15.52
N PRO A 99 -11.24 5.16 16.06
CA PRO A 99 -10.97 3.99 16.89
C PRO A 99 -10.14 3.02 16.06
N ARG A 100 -9.02 2.54 16.63
CA ARG A 100 -8.27 1.39 16.11
C ARG A 100 -9.31 0.32 15.85
N GLU A 101 -9.55 0.01 14.58
CA GLU A 101 -10.58 -0.94 14.16
C GLU A 101 -10.30 -2.24 14.92
N ALA A 102 -11.08 -2.46 15.98
CA ALA A 102 -11.00 -3.67 16.77
C ALA A 102 -11.27 -4.80 15.77
N ALA A 103 -10.37 -5.77 15.73
CA ALA A 103 -10.47 -6.95 14.90
C ALA A 103 -11.93 -7.40 14.84
N LEU A 104 -12.53 -7.35 13.66
CA LEU A 104 -13.86 -7.90 13.44
C LEU A 104 -13.84 -9.34 13.96
N PRO A 105 -14.69 -9.72 14.93
CA PRO A 105 -14.83 -11.12 15.26
C PRO A 105 -15.27 -11.81 13.97
N THR A 106 -14.43 -12.73 13.49
CA THR A 106 -14.83 -13.65 12.44
C THR A 106 -16.02 -14.41 13.01
N GLY A 107 -17.20 -14.15 12.45
CA GLY A 107 -18.46 -14.63 12.97
C GLY A 107 -18.43 -16.14 13.17
N ALA A 108 -18.92 -16.55 14.33
CA ALA A 108 -19.42 -17.89 14.54
C ALA A 108 -20.75 -18.04 13.78
N ALA A 109 -20.82 -19.08 12.94
CA ALA A 109 -22.02 -19.89 12.68
C ALA A 109 -21.55 -21.19 12.02
#